data_AF-A0A7R9WR84-F1
#
_entry.id   AF-A0A7R9WR84-F1
#
_cell.length_a   1.000
_cell.length_b   1.000
_cell.length_c   1.000
_cell.angle_alpha   90.00
_cell.angle_beta   90.00
_cell.angle_gamma   90.00
#
_symmetry.space_group_name_H-M   'P 1'
#
loop_
_entity.id
_entity.type
_entity.pdbx_description
1 polymer ?
#
loop_
_entity_poly.entity_id
_entity_poly.type
_entity_poly.pdbx_seq_one_letter_code
_entity_poly.pdbx_strand_id
1 'polypeptide(L)'
;RIPSSRINEVVDSRRQWPATNCIDVTRIRTTLCLTRALSKKGIANNQSASASHSIKKQNSESRSTRRTTMKLIQSIALAALASAAVAAPSLRDADVKVELDEKLALSADEILLEDFANPMHTWKQMNDPVMGGKSTGSFTIEDGVGKFVGKVVDVPFLHAPGFIQARTIDNEIFPDVSGCSGLSFLIKSNVDYAGYRVSFGKDKPPHGRMHAFGYKSDLANYPSGDFGEVVFAFSDFTDYWDDATGDAIVTCAQDSQYCPSTKALMNLKTMAVWGEGVAGDVSLDIKTIKAVGCASTV
;
A
#
# COMPACT_ATOMS: atom_id res chain seq x y z
N ARG A 1 70.23 -22.85 -42.96
CA ARG A 1 69.80 -23.86 -41.97
C ARG A 1 68.31 -23.67 -41.71
N ILE A 2 67.49 -24.53 -42.29
CA ILE A 2 66.12 -24.90 -41.87
C ILE A 2 66.28 -25.97 -40.73
N PRO A 3 65.32 -26.38 -39.86
CA PRO A 3 63.84 -26.19 -39.87
C PRO A 3 63.13 -25.88 -38.53
N SER A 4 61.86 -25.43 -38.68
CA SER A 4 60.60 -26.06 -38.21
C SER A 4 60.62 -27.22 -37.19
N SER A 5 59.73 -27.14 -36.18
CA SER A 5 58.74 -28.15 -35.71
C SER A 5 58.23 -27.72 -34.32
N ARG A 6 57.05 -28.04 -33.79
CA ARG A 6 56.15 -29.18 -33.99
C ARG A 6 54.76 -28.87 -33.37
N ILE A 7 53.73 -29.41 -34.00
CA ILE A 7 52.34 -29.55 -33.54
C ILE A 7 52.27 -30.74 -32.55
N ASN A 8 51.43 -30.70 -31.49
CA ASN A 8 50.39 -31.70 -31.13
C ASN A 8 49.96 -31.74 -29.65
N GLU A 9 48.67 -32.08 -29.52
CA GLU A 9 48.02 -32.90 -28.48
C GLU A 9 47.37 -32.26 -27.23
N VAL A 10 46.05 -32.06 -27.40
CA VAL A 10 44.94 -32.51 -26.55
C VAL A 10 45.31 -33.52 -25.44
N VAL A 11 44.96 -33.20 -24.20
CA VAL A 11 44.63 -34.20 -23.16
C VAL A 11 43.37 -33.78 -22.40
N ASP A 12 42.35 -34.64 -22.53
CA ASP A 12 41.10 -34.72 -21.79
C ASP A 12 41.37 -34.90 -20.27
N SER A 13 40.63 -34.19 -19.42
CA SER A 13 40.42 -34.62 -18.04
C SER A 13 39.01 -34.30 -17.54
N ARG A 14 38.04 -35.04 -18.09
CA ARG A 14 36.83 -35.42 -17.36
C ARG A 14 37.21 -36.09 -16.05
N ARG A 15 36.97 -35.42 -14.92
CA ARG A 15 36.87 -36.07 -13.60
C ARG A 15 35.43 -36.45 -13.32
N GLN A 16 35.20 -37.74 -13.51
CA GLN A 16 34.05 -38.49 -13.04
C GLN A 16 34.35 -38.92 -11.60
N TRP A 17 33.44 -38.66 -10.66
CA TRP A 17 33.41 -39.28 -9.32
C TRP A 17 31.99 -39.80 -9.03
N PRO A 18 31.86 -40.88 -8.23
CA PRO A 18 30.93 -41.96 -8.54
C PRO A 18 29.67 -42.01 -7.65
N ALA A 19 28.63 -42.68 -8.18
CA ALA A 19 27.59 -43.34 -7.38
C ALA A 19 28.26 -44.42 -6.50
N THR A 20 27.84 -44.71 -5.27
CA THR A 20 26.65 -45.52 -4.93
C THR A 20 26.62 -45.62 -3.39
N ASN A 21 25.45 -45.62 -2.75
CA ASN A 21 25.06 -46.63 -1.75
C ASN A 21 23.61 -46.42 -1.29
N CYS A 22 22.79 -47.43 -1.59
CA CYS A 22 21.44 -47.63 -1.07
C CYS A 22 21.50 -48.15 0.37
N ILE A 23 20.56 -47.73 1.22
CA ILE A 23 20.13 -48.51 2.38
C ILE A 23 18.60 -48.60 2.33
N ASP A 24 18.14 -49.83 2.17
CA ASP A 24 16.78 -50.31 2.34
C ASP A 24 16.58 -50.69 3.82
N VAL A 25 15.52 -50.19 4.46
CA VAL A 25 15.00 -50.77 5.71
C VAL A 25 13.48 -50.89 5.61
N THR A 26 13.07 -52.15 5.65
CA THR A 26 11.72 -52.65 5.53
C THR A 26 10.94 -52.51 6.87
N ARG A 27 9.63 -52.24 6.76
CA ARG A 27 8.52 -52.58 7.69
C ARG A 27 8.64 -52.20 9.19
N ILE A 28 7.75 -51.29 9.63
CA ILE A 28 6.99 -51.45 10.89
C ILE A 28 5.52 -51.04 10.67
N ARG A 29 4.61 -51.99 10.93
CA ARG A 29 3.17 -51.80 11.12
C ARG A 29 2.94 -51.26 12.54
N THR A 30 2.08 -50.25 12.72
CA THR A 30 1.19 -50.21 13.89
C THR A 30 -0.05 -49.35 13.63
N THR A 31 -1.21 -49.99 13.81
CA THR A 31 -2.55 -49.43 13.95
C THR A 31 -2.73 -48.94 15.39
N LEU A 32 -3.30 -47.76 15.64
CA LEU A 32 -4.41 -47.56 16.60
C LEU A 32 -4.87 -46.09 16.75
N CYS A 33 -6.20 -45.93 16.71
CA CYS A 33 -7.05 -45.03 17.50
C CYS A 33 -6.76 -43.52 17.55
N LEU A 34 -7.57 -42.75 16.80
CA LEU A 34 -8.17 -41.53 17.36
C LEU A 34 -9.70 -41.68 17.39
N THR A 35 -10.22 -41.61 18.61
CA THR A 35 -11.64 -41.55 18.96
C THR A 35 -12.26 -40.26 18.41
N ARG A 36 -13.39 -40.42 17.71
CA ARG A 36 -14.32 -39.33 17.36
C ARG A 36 -14.95 -38.78 18.64
N ALA A 37 -14.75 -37.50 18.93
CA ALA A 37 -15.61 -36.75 19.85
C ALA A 37 -16.92 -36.38 19.12
N LEU A 38 -18.02 -36.96 19.57
CA LEU A 38 -19.38 -36.56 19.21
C LEU A 38 -19.80 -35.38 20.10
N SER A 39 -19.92 -34.18 19.53
CA SER A 39 -20.67 -33.09 20.16
C SER A 39 -22.10 -33.10 19.61
N LYS A 40 -23.05 -33.50 20.45
CA LYS A 40 -24.49 -33.45 20.15
C LYS A 40 -25.01 -32.03 20.36
N LYS A 41 -25.59 -31.49 19.30
CA LYS A 41 -26.61 -30.42 19.32
C LYS A 41 -27.88 -30.88 20.05
N GLY A 42 -28.47 -29.98 20.81
CA GLY A 42 -29.89 -29.89 21.19
C GLY A 42 -30.13 -28.43 21.58
N ILE A 43 -30.69 -27.58 20.71
CA ILE A 43 -32.13 -27.37 20.41
C ILE A 43 -32.94 -27.02 21.66
N ALA A 44 -33.32 -25.74 21.77
CA ALA A 44 -34.68 -25.34 22.18
C ALA A 44 -34.98 -23.90 21.74
N ASN A 45 -36.06 -23.78 20.96
CA ASN A 45 -36.77 -22.57 20.53
C ASN A 45 -37.49 -21.87 21.69
N ASN A 46 -37.68 -20.56 21.56
CA ASN A 46 -39.00 -19.88 21.46
C ASN A 46 -38.76 -18.37 21.53
N GLN A 47 -39.10 -17.57 20.51
CA GLN A 47 -40.44 -17.10 20.11
C GLN A 47 -41.20 -16.27 21.16
N SER A 48 -41.81 -15.20 20.63
CA SER A 48 -42.84 -14.32 21.18
C SER A 48 -42.35 -13.22 22.14
N ALA A 49 -42.87 -12.01 22.14
CA ALA A 49 -43.77 -11.26 21.26
C ALA A 49 -43.83 -9.82 21.82
N SER A 50 -44.18 -8.87 20.95
CA SER A 50 -45.11 -7.76 21.19
C SER A 50 -44.96 -6.90 22.45
N ALA A 51 -44.73 -5.59 22.24
CA ALA A 51 -45.65 -4.59 22.76
C ALA A 51 -45.45 -3.24 22.05
N SER A 52 -46.36 -2.96 21.14
CA SER A 52 -46.72 -1.61 20.71
C SER A 52 -47.26 -0.81 21.90
N HIS A 53 -46.87 0.45 22.05
CA HIS A 53 -47.68 1.46 22.72
C HIS A 53 -47.57 2.79 21.97
N SER A 54 -48.66 3.13 21.27
CA SER A 54 -49.00 4.51 20.92
C SER A 54 -49.34 5.30 22.18
N ILE A 55 -49.06 6.60 22.21
CA ILE A 55 -50.03 7.63 22.65
C ILE A 55 -49.70 8.97 21.97
N LYS A 56 -50.79 9.57 21.50
CA LYS A 56 -51.00 10.79 20.74
C LYS A 56 -50.73 12.09 21.52
N LYS A 57 -50.66 13.17 20.73
CA LYS A 57 -51.23 14.55 20.88
C LYS A 57 -50.14 15.62 20.81
N GLN A 58 -50.10 16.43 19.76
CA GLN A 58 -51.03 17.49 19.30
C GLN A 58 -50.58 18.88 19.77
N ASN A 59 -50.80 19.82 18.84
CA ASN A 59 -50.99 21.26 19.01
C ASN A 59 -49.76 22.11 19.27
N SER A 60 -49.70 23.36 18.83
CA SER A 60 -50.31 24.17 17.77
C SER A 60 -50.01 25.61 18.19
N GLU A 61 -49.64 26.45 17.23
CA GLU A 61 -49.87 27.91 17.21
C GLU A 61 -49.25 28.82 18.29
N SER A 62 -48.60 29.89 17.82
CA SER A 62 -49.08 31.29 17.98
C SER A 62 -47.97 32.26 17.53
N ARG A 63 -48.07 32.83 16.32
CA ARG A 63 -48.55 34.20 16.02
C ARG A 63 -47.75 35.33 16.68
N SER A 64 -47.31 36.30 15.86
CA SER A 64 -47.75 37.71 15.95
C SER A 64 -47.14 38.54 14.79
N THR A 65 -47.96 38.92 13.79
CA THR A 65 -48.37 40.32 13.46
C THR A 65 -47.31 41.16 12.72
N ARG A 66 -47.59 42.03 11.71
CA ARG A 66 -48.77 42.83 11.38
C ARG A 66 -48.66 43.45 9.96
N ARG A 67 -49.80 43.44 9.24
CA ARG A 67 -50.45 44.48 8.39
C ARG A 67 -49.64 45.27 7.33
N THR A 68 -49.94 45.13 6.03
CA THR A 68 -51.04 45.72 5.19
C THR A 68 -50.88 47.23 4.90
N THR A 69 -50.68 47.61 3.63
CA THR A 69 -51.60 48.43 2.79
C THR A 69 -51.02 48.76 1.40
N MET A 70 -51.79 48.51 0.34
CA MET A 70 -51.59 49.00 -1.05
C MET A 70 -52.07 50.44 -1.20
N LYS A 71 -51.37 51.26 -2.01
CA LYS A 71 -51.91 52.41 -2.75
C LYS A 71 -51.23 52.54 -4.12
N LEU A 72 -51.99 53.03 -5.10
CA LEU A 72 -51.84 52.86 -6.54
C LEU A 72 -51.68 54.24 -7.24
N ILE A 73 -50.97 54.25 -8.40
CA ILE A 73 -50.92 55.24 -9.52
C ILE A 73 -50.23 56.60 -9.27
N GLN A 74 -49.16 56.95 -10.03
CA GLN A 74 -49.18 57.84 -11.24
C GLN A 74 -47.77 58.32 -11.70
N SER A 75 -47.35 57.84 -12.88
CA SER A 75 -46.75 58.52 -14.05
C SER A 75 -45.55 59.52 -14.02
N ILE A 76 -44.62 59.28 -14.98
CA ILE A 76 -43.78 60.19 -15.81
C ILE A 76 -42.38 60.63 -15.31
N ALA A 77 -41.32 60.10 -15.95
CA ALA A 77 -40.33 60.82 -16.78
C ALA A 77 -38.88 60.25 -16.73
N LEU A 78 -38.42 59.84 -17.92
CA LEU A 78 -37.13 60.18 -18.56
C LEU A 78 -35.77 59.72 -17.97
N ALA A 79 -35.18 58.75 -18.69
CA ALA A 79 -33.78 58.55 -19.09
C ALA A 79 -32.62 59.11 -18.24
N ALA A 80 -31.71 58.23 -17.81
CA ALA A 80 -30.26 58.42 -18.00
C ALA A 80 -29.44 57.17 -17.58
N LEU A 81 -28.60 56.74 -18.51
CA LEU A 81 -27.22 56.23 -18.36
C LEU A 81 -26.91 54.98 -17.54
N ALA A 82 -26.16 54.11 -18.21
CA ALA A 82 -25.62 52.85 -17.74
C ALA A 82 -24.76 52.96 -16.48
N SER A 83 -24.86 51.95 -15.62
CA SER A 83 -23.71 51.31 -14.98
C SER A 83 -24.13 49.90 -14.57
N ALA A 84 -23.57 48.92 -15.29
CA ALA A 84 -23.57 47.55 -14.80
C ALA A 84 -22.73 47.52 -13.52
N ALA A 85 -23.40 47.43 -12.36
CA ALA A 85 -22.74 47.01 -11.15
C ALA A 85 -22.35 45.55 -11.33
N VAL A 86 -21.14 45.32 -11.83
CA VAL A 86 -20.46 44.04 -11.66
C VAL A 86 -20.33 43.86 -10.16
N ALA A 87 -21.08 42.92 -9.59
CA ALA A 87 -20.88 42.50 -8.22
C ALA A 87 -19.42 42.06 -8.09
N ALA A 88 -18.62 42.86 -7.39
CA ALA A 88 -17.28 42.44 -7.01
C ALA A 88 -17.42 41.14 -6.22
N PRO A 89 -16.68 40.08 -6.56
CA PRO A 89 -16.72 38.83 -5.81
C PRO A 89 -16.36 39.13 -4.36
N SER A 90 -17.11 38.52 -3.44
CA SER A 90 -16.86 38.67 -2.00
C SER A 90 -15.45 38.17 -1.71
N LEU A 91 -14.70 38.86 -0.82
CA LEU A 91 -13.31 38.52 -0.46
C LEU A 91 -13.13 37.03 -0.09
N ARG A 92 -14.19 36.36 0.39
CA ARG A 92 -14.20 34.94 0.74
C ARG A 92 -14.09 34.00 -0.46
N ASP A 93 -14.61 34.36 -1.63
CA ASP A 93 -14.54 33.50 -2.83
C ASP A 93 -13.17 33.57 -3.50
N ALA A 94 -12.46 34.70 -3.36
CA ALA A 94 -11.10 34.85 -3.88
C ALA A 94 -10.10 34.03 -3.05
N ASP A 95 -10.22 34.04 -1.72
CA ASP A 95 -9.34 33.28 -0.83
C ASP A 95 -9.48 31.76 -1.01
N VAL A 96 -10.72 31.25 -1.15
CA VAL A 96 -10.98 29.82 -1.42
C VAL A 96 -10.46 29.41 -2.79
N LYS A 97 -10.54 30.29 -3.78
CA LYS A 97 -10.01 30.01 -5.12
C LYS A 97 -8.48 29.99 -5.15
N VAL A 98 -7.82 30.90 -4.42
CA VAL A 98 -6.36 30.92 -4.31
C VAL A 98 -5.84 29.67 -3.59
N GLU A 99 -6.50 29.21 -2.53
CA GLU A 99 -6.13 27.95 -1.86
C GLU A 99 -6.34 26.74 -2.77
N LEU A 100 -7.42 26.72 -3.57
CA LEU A 100 -7.70 25.64 -4.52
C LEU A 100 -6.71 25.66 -5.69
N ASP A 101 -6.36 26.83 -6.20
CA ASP A 101 -5.41 27.03 -7.31
C ASP A 101 -3.96 26.75 -6.86
N GLU A 102 -3.56 27.09 -5.63
CA GLU A 102 -2.26 26.70 -5.05
C GLU A 102 -2.20 25.19 -4.77
N LYS A 103 -3.30 24.58 -4.33
CA LYS A 103 -3.38 23.12 -4.12
C LYS A 103 -3.40 22.35 -5.44
N LEU A 104 -3.99 22.93 -6.50
CA LEU A 104 -3.92 22.42 -7.86
C LEU A 104 -2.53 22.61 -8.48
N ALA A 105 -1.85 23.74 -8.19
CA ALA A 105 -0.48 23.98 -8.64
C ALA A 105 0.54 23.10 -7.88
N LEU A 106 0.33 22.83 -6.59
CA LEU A 106 1.13 21.85 -5.82
C LEU A 106 0.87 20.41 -6.31
N SER A 107 -0.32 20.14 -6.89
CA SER A 107 -0.64 18.86 -7.53
C SER A 107 -0.04 18.69 -8.93
N ALA A 108 0.52 19.75 -9.54
CA ALA A 108 1.07 19.67 -10.90
C ALA A 108 2.37 18.85 -10.98
N ASP A 109 3.05 18.65 -9.85
CA ASP A 109 4.29 17.88 -9.73
C ASP A 109 4.08 16.53 -9.01
N GLU A 110 2.83 16.07 -8.92
CA GLU A 110 2.46 14.78 -8.33
C GLU A 110 1.69 13.88 -9.31
N ILE A 111 1.92 12.57 -9.23
CA ILE A 111 1.16 11.57 -9.99
C ILE A 111 0.48 10.64 -9.01
N LEU A 112 -0.86 10.55 -9.05
CA LEU A 112 -1.62 9.62 -8.22
C LEU A 112 -1.37 8.17 -8.66
N LEU A 113 -0.98 7.33 -7.72
CA LEU A 113 -0.72 5.90 -7.94
C LEU A 113 -1.79 5.02 -7.27
N GLU A 114 -2.32 5.45 -6.13
CA GLU A 114 -3.40 4.76 -5.42
C GLU A 114 -4.19 5.76 -4.57
N ASP A 115 -5.52 5.62 -4.58
CA ASP A 115 -6.44 6.32 -3.69
C ASP A 115 -7.43 5.29 -3.12
N PHE A 116 -7.32 5.00 -1.83
CA PHE A 116 -8.18 3.99 -1.21
C PHE A 116 -9.65 4.41 -1.09
N ALA A 117 -9.99 5.69 -1.34
CA ALA A 117 -11.38 6.14 -1.50
C ALA A 117 -11.97 5.73 -2.87
N ASN A 118 -11.12 5.55 -3.89
CA ASN A 118 -11.48 5.04 -5.21
C ASN A 118 -10.36 4.13 -5.75
N PRO A 119 -10.26 2.89 -5.23
CA PRO A 119 -9.09 2.04 -5.44
C PRO A 119 -8.79 1.81 -6.93
N MET A 120 -7.55 2.09 -7.31
CA MET A 120 -7.05 1.93 -8.68
C MET A 120 -6.51 0.52 -8.91
N HIS A 121 -5.98 -0.11 -7.87
CA HIS A 121 -5.46 -1.47 -7.90
C HIS A 121 -6.20 -2.40 -6.93
N THR A 122 -6.14 -3.70 -7.22
CA THR A 122 -6.57 -4.78 -6.34
C THR A 122 -5.42 -5.16 -5.40
N TRP A 123 -5.63 -4.91 -4.11
CA TRP A 123 -4.69 -5.27 -3.06
C TRP A 123 -5.07 -6.60 -2.40
N LYS A 124 -4.06 -7.39 -2.07
CA LYS A 124 -4.23 -8.65 -1.34
C LYS A 124 -3.17 -8.81 -0.27
N GLN A 125 -3.63 -9.23 0.90
CA GLN A 125 -2.75 -9.64 1.99
C GLN A 125 -2.17 -11.03 1.74
N MET A 126 -0.90 -11.20 2.09
CA MET A 126 -0.20 -12.47 2.09
C MET A 126 0.61 -12.61 3.37
N ASN A 127 0.46 -13.76 4.03
CA ASN A 127 1.31 -14.19 5.14
C ASN A 127 2.59 -14.80 4.61
N ASP A 128 3.65 -14.75 5.41
CA ASP A 128 4.89 -15.49 5.18
C ASP A 128 4.61 -16.99 4.95
N PRO A 129 4.75 -17.50 3.71
CA PRO A 129 4.47 -18.89 3.39
C PRO A 129 5.72 -19.77 3.52
N VAL A 130 6.89 -19.19 3.80
CA VAL A 130 8.18 -19.85 3.65
C VAL A 130 8.67 -20.36 5.02
N MET A 131 9.33 -21.52 5.02
CA MET A 131 9.97 -22.15 6.19
C MET A 131 9.12 -22.29 7.48
N GLY A 132 7.79 -22.36 7.37
CA GLY A 132 6.90 -22.51 8.53
C GLY A 132 6.54 -21.19 9.22
N GLY A 133 6.50 -20.09 8.45
CA GLY A 133 5.98 -18.79 8.87
C GLY A 133 4.68 -18.87 9.66
N LYS A 134 4.60 -18.07 10.72
CA LYS A 134 3.45 -18.03 11.65
C LYS A 134 2.79 -16.65 11.76
N SER A 135 3.37 -15.66 11.08
CA SER A 135 2.82 -14.31 11.03
C SER A 135 1.49 -14.30 10.30
N THR A 136 0.53 -13.51 10.79
CA THR A 136 -0.82 -13.46 10.23
C THR A 136 -1.28 -12.01 10.12
N GLY A 137 -1.88 -11.66 8.99
CA GLY A 137 -2.44 -10.33 8.79
C GLY A 137 -3.69 -10.31 7.92
N SER A 138 -4.21 -9.11 7.73
CA SER A 138 -5.34 -8.77 6.87
C SER A 138 -5.08 -7.42 6.18
N PHE A 139 -5.66 -7.25 5.00
CA PHE A 139 -5.74 -5.96 4.33
C PHE A 139 -7.18 -5.73 3.88
N THR A 140 -7.79 -4.65 4.34
CA THR A 140 -9.17 -4.28 4.03
C THR A 140 -9.23 -2.81 3.66
N ILE A 141 -10.16 -2.44 2.77
CA ILE A 141 -10.40 -1.04 2.41
C ILE A 141 -11.73 -0.64 3.05
N GLU A 142 -11.70 0.32 3.97
CA GLU A 142 -12.86 0.79 4.74
C GLU A 142 -12.81 2.32 4.85
N ASP A 143 -13.94 2.99 4.57
CA ASP A 143 -14.08 4.46 4.66
C ASP A 143 -12.99 5.25 3.91
N GLY A 144 -12.55 4.72 2.76
CA GLY A 144 -11.49 5.31 1.94
C GLY A 144 -10.08 5.14 2.49
N VAL A 145 -9.87 4.15 3.37
CA VAL A 145 -8.58 3.85 4.00
C VAL A 145 -8.24 2.37 3.80
N GLY A 146 -7.06 2.10 3.25
CA GLY A 146 -6.44 0.78 3.25
C GLY A 146 -5.87 0.46 4.63
N LYS A 147 -6.41 -0.56 5.29
CA LYS A 147 -6.06 -0.99 6.65
C LYS A 147 -5.21 -2.23 6.60
N PHE A 148 -3.91 -2.07 6.88
CA PHE A 148 -2.97 -3.18 6.98
C PHE A 148 -2.75 -3.54 8.45
N VAL A 149 -3.30 -4.67 8.87
CA VAL A 149 -3.31 -5.10 10.28
C VAL A 149 -2.78 -6.52 10.40
N GLY A 150 -2.06 -6.83 11.46
CA GLY A 150 -1.64 -8.20 11.74
C GLY A 150 -0.65 -8.30 12.88
N LYS A 151 0.04 -9.44 12.93
CA LYS A 151 1.09 -9.72 13.89
C LYS A 151 2.22 -10.46 13.20
N VAL A 152 3.42 -9.91 13.36
CA VAL A 152 4.68 -10.56 12.96
C VAL A 152 5.23 -11.31 14.16
N VAL A 153 5.60 -12.57 13.95
CA VAL A 153 6.21 -13.42 14.99
C VAL A 153 7.44 -14.12 14.44
N ASP A 154 8.30 -14.59 15.34
CA ASP A 154 9.49 -15.34 14.97
C ASP A 154 9.12 -16.67 14.31
N VAL A 155 9.81 -16.96 13.22
CA VAL A 155 9.76 -18.24 12.53
C VAL A 155 10.70 -19.20 13.25
N PRO A 156 10.21 -20.27 13.91
CA PRO A 156 11.06 -21.12 14.75
C PRO A 156 12.23 -21.77 14.03
N PHE A 157 12.07 -22.04 12.73
CA PHE A 157 13.12 -22.65 11.91
C PHE A 157 14.23 -21.66 11.52
N LEU A 158 13.88 -20.39 11.28
CA LEU A 158 14.82 -19.35 10.87
C LEU A 158 15.48 -18.65 12.05
N HIS A 159 14.90 -18.78 13.26
CA HIS A 159 15.30 -18.02 14.44
C HIS A 159 15.31 -16.50 14.18
N ALA A 160 14.38 -16.04 13.32
CA ALA A 160 14.23 -14.66 12.89
C ALA A 160 12.74 -14.29 12.74
N PRO A 161 12.38 -13.01 12.85
CA PRO A 161 11.02 -12.54 12.58
C PRO A 161 10.56 -12.90 11.16
N GLY A 162 9.32 -13.36 11.01
CA GLY A 162 8.73 -13.57 9.69
C GLY A 162 8.22 -12.27 9.07
N PHE A 163 7.25 -12.36 8.16
CA PHE A 163 6.61 -11.18 7.58
C PHE A 163 5.11 -11.34 7.32
N ILE A 164 4.46 -10.21 7.11
CA ILE A 164 3.18 -10.09 6.40
C ILE A 164 3.33 -8.98 5.36
N GLN A 165 2.59 -9.08 4.27
CA GLN A 165 2.54 -8.01 3.28
C GLN A 165 1.13 -7.82 2.73
N ALA A 166 0.83 -6.59 2.31
CA ALA A 166 -0.27 -6.31 1.40
C ALA A 166 0.32 -5.83 0.08
N ARG A 167 -0.06 -6.45 -1.04
CA ARG A 167 0.48 -6.13 -2.37
C ARG A 167 -0.59 -6.01 -3.43
N THR A 168 -0.30 -5.27 -4.49
CA THR A 168 -1.11 -5.33 -5.70
C THR A 168 -0.96 -6.70 -6.39
N ILE A 169 -2.08 -7.23 -6.90
CA ILE A 169 -2.15 -8.55 -7.54
C ILE A 169 -2.76 -8.54 -8.96
N ASP A 170 -3.30 -7.40 -9.39
CA ASP A 170 -3.77 -7.20 -10.76
C ASP A 170 -2.60 -7.01 -11.74
N ASN A 171 -2.96 -6.76 -13.00
CA ASN A 171 -2.02 -6.41 -14.07
C ASN A 171 -2.26 -4.98 -14.58
N GLU A 172 -2.94 -4.14 -13.79
CA GLU A 172 -3.16 -2.74 -14.16
C GLU A 172 -1.81 -2.01 -14.21
N ILE A 173 -1.69 -1.06 -15.13
CA ILE A 173 -0.43 -0.39 -15.42
C ILE A 173 -0.29 0.82 -14.50
N PHE A 174 0.79 0.86 -13.71
CA PHE A 174 1.19 2.08 -13.03
C PHE A 174 1.67 3.12 -14.06
N PRO A 175 1.35 4.41 -13.85
CA PRO A 175 1.84 5.49 -14.71
C PRO A 175 3.36 5.59 -14.67
N ASP A 176 3.93 6.25 -15.69
CA ASP A 176 5.35 6.53 -15.77
C ASP A 176 5.74 7.58 -14.71
N VAL A 177 6.60 7.17 -13.78
CA VAL A 177 7.14 8.02 -12.71
C VAL A 177 8.65 8.24 -12.85
N SER A 178 9.21 7.93 -14.02
CA SER A 178 10.65 8.08 -14.29
C SER A 178 11.15 9.52 -14.28
N GLY A 179 10.24 10.48 -14.42
CA GLY A 179 10.50 11.91 -14.24
C GLY A 179 10.34 12.42 -12.79
N CYS A 180 10.01 11.54 -11.83
CA CYS A 180 9.75 11.90 -10.44
C CYS A 180 10.94 11.58 -9.53
N SER A 181 10.99 12.26 -8.39
CA SER A 181 12.08 12.11 -7.41
C SER A 181 11.82 11.00 -6.37
N GLY A 182 10.55 10.65 -6.15
CA GLY A 182 10.20 9.70 -5.11
C GLY A 182 8.70 9.36 -5.02
N LEU A 183 8.35 8.66 -3.95
CA LEU A 183 6.97 8.29 -3.60
C LEU A 183 6.54 9.01 -2.32
N SER A 184 5.28 9.41 -2.24
CA SER A 184 4.64 9.93 -1.02
C SER A 184 3.49 9.03 -0.62
N PHE A 185 3.42 8.73 0.68
CA PHE A 185 2.37 7.93 1.31
C PHE A 185 1.67 8.78 2.36
N LEU A 186 0.36 8.98 2.23
CA LEU A 186 -0.46 9.57 3.28
C LEU A 186 -0.93 8.48 4.22
N ILE A 187 -0.26 8.34 5.35
CA ILE A 187 -0.38 7.18 6.24
C ILE A 187 -0.52 7.58 7.69
N LYS A 188 -0.92 6.62 8.52
CA LYS A 188 -0.84 6.67 9.97
C LYS A 188 -0.59 5.27 10.52
N SER A 189 0.26 5.14 11.53
CA SER A 189 0.28 3.91 12.33
C SER A 189 -0.52 4.05 13.62
N ASN A 190 -1.20 2.96 14.00
CA ASN A 190 -1.96 2.85 15.25
C ASN A 190 -1.19 2.08 16.34
N VAL A 191 0.03 1.64 16.06
CA VAL A 191 0.91 0.89 16.96
C VAL A 191 2.36 1.35 16.77
N ASP A 192 3.20 1.15 17.78
CA ASP A 192 4.64 1.36 17.65
C ASP A 192 5.28 0.08 17.09
N TYR A 193 5.57 0.08 15.78
CA TYR A 193 6.13 -1.05 15.05
C TYR A 193 7.26 -0.62 14.12
N ALA A 194 8.49 -0.98 14.43
CA ALA A 194 9.67 -0.50 13.69
C ALA A 194 9.91 -1.21 12.34
N GLY A 195 9.15 -2.26 12.01
CA GLY A 195 9.43 -3.15 10.88
C GLY A 195 8.64 -2.85 9.60
N TYR A 196 8.06 -1.66 9.46
CA TYR A 196 7.34 -1.33 8.24
C TYR A 196 8.31 -1.12 7.07
N ARG A 197 7.94 -1.66 5.90
CA ARG A 197 8.68 -1.42 4.65
C ARG A 197 7.73 -1.22 3.49
N VAL A 198 8.23 -0.58 2.44
CA VAL A 198 7.53 -0.40 1.17
C VAL A 198 8.38 -0.98 0.05
N SER A 199 7.75 -1.55 -0.97
CA SER A 199 8.47 -2.06 -2.13
C SER A 199 7.67 -1.95 -3.42
N PHE A 200 8.37 -1.89 -4.54
CA PHE A 200 7.76 -1.97 -5.87
C PHE A 200 8.63 -2.76 -6.85
N GLY A 201 8.08 -3.10 -8.02
CA GLY A 201 8.83 -3.75 -9.08
C GLY A 201 8.94 -5.26 -8.93
N LYS A 202 9.60 -5.87 -9.91
CA LYS A 202 9.90 -7.31 -9.97
C LYS A 202 11.36 -7.57 -10.35
N ASP A 203 12.18 -6.52 -10.37
CA ASP A 203 13.59 -6.60 -10.73
C ASP A 203 14.36 -7.36 -9.64
N LYS A 204 15.48 -7.96 -10.03
CA LYS A 204 16.32 -8.72 -9.11
C LYS A 204 17.74 -8.80 -9.67
N PRO A 205 18.77 -8.52 -8.86
CA PRO A 205 20.13 -8.61 -9.34
C PRO A 205 20.52 -10.08 -9.59
N PRO A 206 21.49 -10.36 -10.50
CA PRO A 206 21.90 -11.73 -10.83
C PRO A 206 22.33 -12.58 -9.63
N HIS A 207 22.89 -11.94 -8.59
CA HIS A 207 23.33 -12.58 -7.34
C HIS A 207 22.41 -12.26 -6.16
N GLY A 208 21.23 -11.67 -6.40
CA GLY A 208 20.23 -11.40 -5.39
C GLY A 208 19.68 -12.67 -4.76
N ARG A 209 19.11 -12.55 -3.56
CA ARG A 209 18.47 -13.67 -2.86
C ARG A 209 17.31 -14.26 -3.68
N MET A 210 16.82 -15.43 -3.29
CA MET A 210 15.88 -16.19 -4.12
C MET A 210 14.51 -15.51 -4.21
N HIS A 211 14.06 -14.93 -3.11
CA HIS A 211 12.74 -14.32 -2.98
C HIS A 211 12.78 -12.78 -2.86
N ALA A 212 13.97 -12.19 -2.93
CA ALA A 212 14.18 -10.74 -2.90
C ALA A 212 13.91 -10.11 -4.28
N PHE A 213 12.63 -9.94 -4.63
CA PHE A 213 12.22 -9.26 -5.87
C PHE A 213 11.73 -7.84 -5.58
N GLY A 214 12.08 -6.94 -6.49
CA GLY A 214 11.69 -5.55 -6.45
C GLY A 214 12.59 -4.70 -5.56
N TYR A 215 12.42 -3.41 -5.71
CA TYR A 215 13.09 -2.36 -4.96
C TYR A 215 12.37 -2.17 -3.63
N LYS A 216 13.08 -2.24 -2.51
CA LYS A 216 12.54 -2.15 -1.15
C LYS A 216 13.22 -1.01 -0.37
N SER A 217 12.44 -0.34 0.48
CA SER A 217 12.91 0.69 1.39
C SER A 217 12.20 0.59 2.75
N ASP A 218 12.89 1.01 3.81
CA ASP A 218 12.34 1.04 5.16
C ASP A 218 11.38 2.23 5.33
N LEU A 219 10.22 1.99 5.93
CA LEU A 219 9.29 3.05 6.33
C LEU A 219 9.62 3.48 7.77
N ALA A 220 10.53 4.45 7.88
CA ALA A 220 10.86 5.10 9.14
C ALA A 220 10.03 6.39 9.35
N ASN A 221 9.94 6.86 10.59
CA ASN A 221 9.35 8.16 10.97
C ASN A 221 7.88 8.35 10.53
N TYR A 222 7.10 7.27 10.49
CA TYR A 222 5.66 7.38 10.20
C TYR A 222 4.92 8.09 11.34
N PRO A 223 3.86 8.84 11.02
CA PRO A 223 3.07 9.55 12.03
C PRO A 223 2.23 8.57 12.86
N SER A 224 2.10 8.89 14.14
CA SER A 224 1.16 8.26 15.06
C SER A 224 0.08 9.27 15.47
N GLY A 225 -1.15 8.81 15.65
CA GLY A 225 -2.29 9.68 16.02
C GLY A 225 -3.08 10.24 14.83
N ASP A 226 -2.44 11.02 13.97
CA ASP A 226 -3.03 11.62 12.75
C ASP A 226 -2.37 11.12 11.47
N PHE A 227 -3.07 11.29 10.34
CA PHE A 227 -2.48 11.03 9.02
C PHE A 227 -1.42 12.08 8.70
N GLY A 228 -0.30 11.64 8.16
CA GLY A 228 0.76 12.50 7.67
C GLY A 228 1.43 11.88 6.46
N GLU A 229 2.08 12.74 5.68
CA GLU A 229 2.81 12.32 4.49
C GLU A 229 4.21 11.84 4.87
N VAL A 230 4.58 10.68 4.33
CA VAL A 230 5.95 10.17 4.38
C VAL A 230 6.46 10.05 2.95
N VAL A 231 7.58 10.71 2.68
CA VAL A 231 8.20 10.77 1.36
C VAL A 231 9.44 9.87 1.34
N PHE A 232 9.54 9.06 0.32
CA PHE A 232 10.68 8.19 0.03
C PHE A 232 11.34 8.67 -1.26
N ALA A 233 12.61 9.03 -1.23
CA ALA A 233 13.34 9.26 -2.47
C ALA A 233 13.53 7.92 -3.19
N PHE A 234 13.54 7.90 -4.53
CA PHE A 234 13.85 6.65 -5.25
C PHE A 234 15.27 6.12 -4.93
N SER A 235 16.17 6.99 -4.49
CA SER A 235 17.50 6.62 -3.98
C SER A 235 17.49 5.84 -2.67
N ASP A 236 16.36 5.84 -1.93
CA ASP A 236 16.21 5.12 -0.67
C ASP A 236 15.84 3.65 -0.89
N PHE A 237 15.51 3.28 -2.13
CA PHE A 237 15.17 1.91 -2.49
C PHE A 237 16.37 1.14 -3.06
N THR A 238 16.42 -0.16 -2.77
CA THR A 238 17.40 -1.09 -3.36
C THR A 238 16.71 -2.39 -3.78
N ASP A 239 17.13 -2.99 -4.88
CA ASP A 239 16.73 -4.36 -5.26
C ASP A 239 17.66 -5.44 -4.67
N TYR A 240 18.68 -5.04 -3.90
CA TYR A 240 19.59 -5.97 -3.23
C TYR A 240 19.42 -5.98 -1.71
N TRP A 241 18.47 -6.80 -1.27
CA TRP A 241 18.09 -6.99 0.13
C TRP A 241 17.99 -8.48 0.49
N ASP A 242 18.02 -8.78 1.78
CA ASP A 242 18.00 -10.14 2.32
C ASP A 242 16.56 -10.65 2.48
N ASP A 243 16.23 -11.79 1.85
CA ASP A 243 14.86 -12.32 1.86
C ASP A 243 14.47 -13.01 3.18
N ALA A 244 15.38 -13.14 4.14
CA ALA A 244 15.07 -13.62 5.49
C ALA A 244 14.78 -12.47 6.47
N THR A 245 15.42 -11.31 6.33
CA THR A 245 15.28 -10.19 7.28
C THR A 245 14.57 -8.96 6.70
N GLY A 246 14.55 -8.83 5.38
CA GLY A 246 14.08 -7.64 4.68
C GLY A 246 15.12 -6.53 4.57
N ASP A 247 16.30 -6.67 5.17
CA ASP A 247 17.31 -5.61 5.25
C ASP A 247 18.09 -5.46 3.95
N ALA A 248 18.47 -4.22 3.63
CA ALA A 248 19.37 -3.95 2.51
C ALA A 248 20.73 -4.66 2.72
N ILE A 249 21.17 -5.43 1.72
CA ILE A 249 22.53 -5.99 1.68
C ILE A 249 23.49 -4.93 1.13
N VAL A 250 23.09 -4.24 0.05
CA VAL A 250 23.74 -3.04 -0.47
C VAL A 250 22.66 -2.04 -0.86
N THR A 251 22.81 -0.81 -0.41
CA THR A 251 21.90 0.29 -0.72
C THR A 251 22.22 0.91 -2.07
N CYS A 252 21.23 1.54 -2.70
CA CYS A 252 21.42 2.35 -3.91
C CYS A 252 22.47 3.47 -3.70
N ALA A 253 22.53 4.06 -2.49
CA ALA A 253 23.54 5.06 -2.15
C ALA A 253 24.98 4.51 -2.11
N GLN A 254 25.14 3.22 -1.78
CA GLN A 254 26.44 2.55 -1.78
C GLN A 254 26.86 2.12 -3.19
N ASP A 255 25.92 1.66 -4.01
CA ASP A 255 26.17 1.25 -5.39
C ASP A 255 24.95 1.50 -6.26
N SER A 256 25.13 2.34 -7.28
CA SER A 256 24.04 2.82 -8.12
C SER A 256 23.43 1.74 -9.02
N GLN A 257 24.09 0.58 -9.18
CA GLN A 257 23.52 -0.53 -9.93
C GLN A 257 22.24 -1.10 -9.29
N TYR A 258 22.06 -0.89 -7.97
CA TYR A 258 20.91 -1.37 -7.21
C TYR A 258 19.79 -0.33 -7.06
N CYS A 259 19.97 0.86 -7.63
CA CYS A 259 18.93 1.88 -7.68
C CYS A 259 17.79 1.50 -8.63
N PRO A 260 16.56 2.02 -8.40
CA PRO A 260 15.48 1.92 -9.37
C PRO A 260 15.91 2.35 -10.78
N SER A 261 15.82 1.44 -11.73
CA SER A 261 16.13 1.74 -13.14
C SER A 261 15.02 2.59 -13.77
N THR A 262 15.34 3.39 -14.79
CA THR A 262 14.33 4.13 -15.57
C THR A 262 13.21 3.22 -16.08
N LYS A 263 13.56 2.00 -16.51
CA LYS A 263 12.59 1.00 -16.97
C LYS A 263 11.64 0.56 -15.86
N ALA A 264 12.13 0.41 -14.63
CA ALA A 264 11.30 0.10 -13.47
C ALA A 264 10.37 1.27 -13.11
N LEU A 265 10.85 2.51 -13.24
CA LEU A 265 10.06 3.72 -12.94
C LEU A 265 9.02 4.05 -14.02
N MET A 266 9.25 3.64 -15.28
CA MET A 266 8.23 3.76 -16.35
C MET A 266 7.00 2.89 -16.11
N ASN A 267 7.12 1.82 -15.31
CA ASN A 267 6.00 1.00 -14.87
C ASN A 267 6.44 0.18 -13.65
N LEU A 268 5.96 0.56 -12.48
CA LEU A 268 6.33 -0.05 -11.19
C LEU A 268 5.95 -1.53 -11.07
N LYS A 269 5.11 -2.07 -11.96
CA LYS A 269 4.59 -3.46 -12.01
C LYS A 269 3.78 -3.91 -10.81
N THR A 270 4.33 -3.82 -9.61
CA THR A 270 3.68 -4.19 -8.36
C THR A 270 4.08 -3.20 -7.28
N MET A 271 3.23 -3.05 -6.29
CA MET A 271 3.51 -2.27 -5.08
C MET A 271 3.13 -3.10 -3.86
N ALA A 272 3.85 -2.94 -2.77
CA ALA A 272 3.55 -3.62 -1.51
C ALA A 272 3.97 -2.81 -0.29
N VAL A 273 3.20 -2.98 0.78
CA VAL A 273 3.54 -2.58 2.16
C VAL A 273 3.77 -3.85 2.99
N TRP A 274 4.75 -3.80 3.88
CA TRP A 274 5.24 -4.94 4.64
C TRP A 274 5.27 -4.65 6.12
N GLY A 275 5.05 -5.68 6.94
CA GLY A 275 5.58 -5.75 8.30
C GLY A 275 6.55 -6.93 8.36
N GLU A 276 7.82 -6.66 8.62
CA GLU A 276 8.92 -7.62 8.48
C GLU A 276 10.11 -7.22 9.37
N GLY A 277 11.03 -8.15 9.67
CA GLY A 277 12.32 -7.85 10.30
C GLY A 277 12.29 -7.64 11.81
N VAL A 278 11.12 -7.34 12.40
CA VAL A 278 10.89 -7.36 13.85
C VAL A 278 9.54 -7.97 14.20
N ALA A 279 9.49 -8.74 15.29
CA ALA A 279 8.23 -9.27 15.82
C ALA A 279 7.42 -8.17 16.50
N GLY A 280 6.10 -8.18 16.31
CA GLY A 280 5.23 -7.14 16.86
C GLY A 280 3.84 -7.11 16.23
N ASP A 281 2.98 -6.28 16.82
CA ASP A 281 1.68 -5.96 16.23
C ASP A 281 1.85 -4.94 15.11
N VAL A 282 1.09 -5.12 14.04
CA VAL A 282 1.11 -4.29 12.82
C VAL A 282 -0.25 -3.65 12.69
N SER A 283 -0.29 -2.33 12.53
CA SER A 283 -1.49 -1.56 12.20
C SER A 283 -1.09 -0.26 11.49
N LEU A 284 -1.24 -0.26 10.17
CA LEU A 284 -0.95 0.88 9.29
C LEU A 284 -2.19 1.19 8.45
N ASP A 285 -2.68 2.42 8.58
CA ASP A 285 -3.74 2.98 7.77
C ASP A 285 -3.11 3.80 6.62
N ILE A 286 -3.61 3.61 5.40
CA ILE A 286 -3.10 4.24 4.18
C ILE A 286 -4.27 4.89 3.43
N LYS A 287 -4.14 6.17 3.09
CA LYS A 287 -5.15 6.90 2.29
C LYS A 287 -4.77 6.96 0.82
N THR A 288 -3.57 7.46 0.54
CA THR A 288 -3.13 7.70 -0.83
C THR A 288 -1.66 7.37 -1.00
N ILE A 289 -1.31 6.97 -2.21
CA ILE A 289 0.07 6.78 -2.66
C ILE A 289 0.26 7.60 -3.93
N LYS A 290 1.32 8.40 -3.98
CA LYS A 290 1.64 9.28 -5.10
C LYS A 290 3.12 9.17 -5.47
N ALA A 291 3.48 9.52 -6.70
CA ALA A 291 4.82 9.96 -7.02
C ALA A 291 4.92 11.48 -6.87
N VAL A 292 6.08 11.97 -6.43
CA VAL A 292 6.30 13.38 -6.09
C VAL A 292 7.62 13.93 -6.64
N GLY A 293 7.68 15.25 -6.77
CA GLY A 293 8.81 15.94 -7.41
C GLY A 293 8.95 15.50 -8.86
N CYS A 294 7.82 15.33 -9.53
CA CYS A 294 7.76 15.01 -10.95
C CYS A 294 8.13 16.25 -11.75
N ALA A 295 9.03 16.10 -12.73
CA ALA A 295 9.31 17.16 -13.67
C ALA A 295 8.00 17.54 -14.37
N SER A 296 7.58 18.80 -14.22
CA SER A 296 6.45 19.33 -14.97
C SER A 296 6.76 19.11 -16.45
N THR A 297 5.95 18.33 -17.16
CA THR A 297 6.13 18.14 -18.60
C THR A 297 6.03 19.49 -19.28
N VAL A 298 7.19 20.06 -19.65
CA VAL A 298 7.31 21.30 -20.43
C VAL A 298 6.88 21.05 -21.86
#